data_AF-A0A7R8ZQ57-F1
#
_entry.id   AF-A0A7R8ZQ57-F1
#
_cell.length_a   1.000
_cell.length_b   1.000
_cell.length_c   1.000
_cell.angle_alpha   90.00
_cell.angle_beta   90.00
_cell.angle_gamma   90.00
#
_symmetry.space_group_name_H-M   'P 1'
#
loop_
_entity.id
_entity.type
_entity.pdbx_description
1 polymer ?
#
loop_
_entity_poly.entity_id
_entity_poly.type
_entity_poly.pdbx_seq_one_letter_code
_entity_poly.pdbx_strand_id
1 'polypeptide(L)'
;MTRAGYPRIDMKVASHLQHFDYQNRLDPISPPTHGIDITDDELVSISVRDLNRQLKLRGLTREEIIRMKQRRRTLKNRGYAASCRIKRIEHKDVLESDKVGMAMELERINDETIRLREELNSLISKIEALKKFAREREIQLPPELENVQ
;
A
#
# COMPACT_ATOMS: atom_id res chain seq x y z
N MET A 1 -28.43 -3.87 -20.78
CA MET A 1 -27.15 -4.47 -20.37
C MET A 1 -26.55 -3.56 -19.30
N THR A 2 -26.36 -4.11 -18.11
CA THR A 2 -26.28 -3.39 -16.84
C THR A 2 -24.96 -2.62 -16.72
N ARG A 3 -25.02 -1.28 -16.65
CA ARG A 3 -23.89 -0.41 -16.31
C ARG A 3 -23.43 -0.71 -14.89
N ALA A 4 -22.38 -1.51 -14.72
CA ALA A 4 -21.64 -1.58 -13.47
C ALA A 4 -20.71 -0.36 -13.40
N GLY A 5 -21.28 0.80 -13.05
CA GLY A 5 -20.48 1.96 -12.69
C GLY A 5 -19.80 1.67 -11.37
N TYR A 6 -18.47 1.48 -11.38
CA TYR A 6 -17.71 1.42 -10.14
C TYR A 6 -17.82 2.78 -9.44
N PRO A 7 -18.17 2.83 -8.15
CA PRO A 7 -18.37 4.09 -7.45
C PRO A 7 -17.06 4.89 -7.38
N ARG A 8 -17.16 6.22 -7.54
CA ARG A 8 -16.06 7.17 -7.27
C ARG A 8 -15.51 6.90 -5.88
N ILE A 9 -14.25 6.50 -5.80
CA ILE A 9 -13.57 6.23 -4.53
C ILE A 9 -13.20 7.59 -3.90
N ASP A 10 -13.91 7.94 -2.81
CA ASP A 10 -13.66 9.16 -2.04
C ASP A 10 -12.27 9.08 -1.38
N MET A 11 -11.37 9.96 -1.80
CA MET A 11 -9.95 9.97 -1.47
C MET A 11 -9.69 10.58 -0.08
N LYS A 12 -10.49 10.21 0.92
CA LYS A 12 -10.23 10.60 2.32
C LYS A 12 -9.22 9.65 2.93
N VAL A 13 -7.98 9.93 2.58
CA VAL A 13 -6.75 9.46 3.20
C VAL A 13 -6.81 9.83 4.69
N ALA A 14 -7.33 8.92 5.51
CA ALA A 14 -7.30 8.99 6.97
C ALA A 14 -5.88 8.75 7.54
N SER A 15 -4.84 8.82 6.69
CA SER A 15 -3.48 8.39 7.04
C SER A 15 -2.80 9.27 8.09
N HIS A 16 -3.23 10.53 8.26
CA HIS A 16 -2.45 11.46 9.08
C HIS A 16 -2.74 11.42 10.60
N LEU A 17 -3.91 10.95 11.03
CA LEU A 17 -4.31 11.03 12.45
C LEU A 17 -3.92 9.80 13.29
N GLN A 18 -3.60 8.67 12.66
CA GLN A 18 -3.21 7.44 13.40
C GLN A 18 -1.71 7.32 13.67
N HIS A 19 -0.86 8.11 13.00
CA HIS A 19 0.57 8.14 13.31
C HIS A 19 0.87 8.76 14.70
N PHE A 20 -0.05 9.59 15.23
CA PHE A 20 0.11 10.29 16.51
C PHE A 20 -0.03 9.37 17.74
N ASP A 21 -0.77 8.27 17.64
CA ASP A 21 -0.92 7.29 18.74
C ASP A 21 0.29 6.36 18.88
N TYR A 22 1.23 6.40 17.94
CA TYR A 22 2.30 5.43 17.88
C TYR A 22 3.43 5.68 18.90
N GLN A 23 3.59 6.92 19.36
CA GLN A 23 4.46 7.25 20.49
C GLN A 23 3.73 7.15 21.85
N ASN A 24 2.41 7.09 21.86
CA ASN A 24 1.59 7.09 23.08
C ASN A 24 1.32 5.68 23.61
N ARG A 25 2.31 5.12 24.30
CA ARG A 25 2.21 4.39 25.59
C ARG A 25 3.42 3.48 25.78
N LEU A 26 4.57 4.11 26.00
CA LEU A 26 5.51 3.56 26.96
C LEU A 26 4.98 3.86 28.37
N ASP A 27 3.84 3.28 28.77
CA ASP A 27 3.48 3.30 30.19
C ASP A 27 4.62 2.59 30.94
N PRO A 28 5.15 3.13 32.04
CA PRO A 28 6.20 2.46 32.80
C PRO A 28 5.69 1.08 33.24
N ILE A 29 6.22 -0.01 32.66
CA ILE A 29 5.77 -1.38 33.01
C ILE A 29 6.37 -1.82 34.35
N SER A 30 7.39 -1.13 34.85
CA SER A 30 8.19 -1.63 35.96
C SER A 30 8.29 -0.61 37.08
N PRO A 31 8.09 -1.02 38.35
CA PRO A 31 8.47 -0.21 39.49
C PRO A 31 9.92 0.22 39.32
N PRO A 32 10.31 1.41 39.84
CA PRO A 32 11.71 1.81 39.90
C PRO A 32 12.51 0.66 40.51
N THR A 33 13.44 0.09 39.75
CA THR A 33 14.41 -0.85 40.32
C THR A 33 15.25 -0.04 41.30
N HIS A 34 14.97 -0.18 42.59
CA HIS A 34 15.68 0.47 43.69
C HIS A 34 17.19 0.49 43.41
N GLY A 35 17.76 1.69 43.18
CA GLY A 35 19.20 1.92 43.12
C GLY A 35 19.90 1.79 41.76
N ILE A 36 19.20 1.57 40.64
CA ILE A 36 19.84 1.51 39.31
C ILE A 36 19.32 2.64 38.40
N ASP A 37 20.10 3.72 38.28
CA ASP A 37 19.90 4.80 37.32
C ASP A 37 20.26 4.33 35.90
N ILE A 38 19.36 3.56 35.28
CA ILE A 38 19.34 3.31 33.83
C ILE A 38 17.91 3.55 33.36
N THR A 39 17.73 4.52 32.47
CA THR A 39 16.43 4.86 31.89
C THR A 39 15.95 3.77 30.92
N ASP A 40 14.65 3.72 30.64
CA ASP A 40 14.11 2.79 29.64
C ASP A 40 14.73 3.01 28.26
N ASP A 41 14.95 4.28 27.87
CA ASP A 41 15.53 4.67 26.59
C ASP A 41 17.01 4.24 26.45
N GLU A 42 17.82 4.47 27.48
CA GLU A 42 19.18 3.93 27.54
C GLU A 42 19.17 2.40 27.50
N LEU A 43 18.24 1.76 28.22
CA LEU A 43 18.15 0.32 28.32
C LEU A 43 17.75 -0.34 27.00
N VAL A 44 17.02 0.32 26.09
CA VAL A 44 16.70 -0.23 24.76
C VAL A 44 17.78 0.08 23.71
N SER A 45 18.44 1.24 23.83
CA SER A 45 19.40 1.76 22.86
C SER A 45 20.80 1.16 22.99
N ILE A 46 21.27 0.89 24.20
CA ILE A 46 22.61 0.33 24.44
C ILE A 46 22.80 -1.03 23.74
N SER A 47 24.03 -1.37 23.32
CA SER A 47 24.30 -2.71 22.78
C SER A 47 24.22 -3.78 23.88
N VAL A 48 24.00 -5.05 23.52
CA VAL A 48 23.98 -6.15 24.51
C VAL A 48 25.34 -6.30 25.21
N ARG A 49 26.44 -6.08 24.46
CA ARG A 49 27.80 -6.13 24.98
C ARG A 49 28.02 -5.02 26.02
N ASP A 50 27.65 -3.80 25.69
CA ASP A 50 27.88 -2.64 26.55
C ASP A 50 26.95 -2.66 27.77
N LEU A 51 25.71 -3.15 27.62
CA LEU A 51 24.82 -3.43 28.74
C LEU A 51 25.45 -4.42 29.72
N ASN A 52 25.91 -5.57 29.22
CA ASN A 52 26.53 -6.59 30.07
C ASN A 52 27.79 -6.05 30.77
N ARG A 53 28.57 -5.20 30.11
CA ARG A 53 29.75 -4.53 30.70
C ARG A 53 29.34 -3.55 31.80
N GLN A 54 28.39 -2.66 31.54
CA GLN A 54 27.93 -1.67 32.52
C GLN A 54 27.30 -2.31 33.76
N LEU A 55 26.45 -3.32 33.59
CA LEU A 55 25.83 -4.02 34.72
C LEU A 55 26.87 -4.71 35.62
N LYS A 56 27.93 -5.28 35.03
CA LYS A 56 29.05 -5.87 35.79
C LYS A 56 29.91 -4.82 36.49
N LEU A 57 30.26 -3.72 35.81
CA LEU A 57 31.07 -2.65 36.37
C LEU A 57 30.38 -1.94 37.55
N ARG A 58 29.05 -1.85 37.53
CA ARG A 58 28.24 -1.32 38.63
C ARG A 58 28.07 -2.32 39.79
N GLY A 59 28.63 -3.53 39.70
CA GLY A 59 28.63 -4.50 40.80
C GLY A 59 27.27 -5.15 41.08
N LEU A 60 26.36 -5.18 40.09
CA LEU A 60 25.03 -5.76 40.28
C LEU A 60 25.11 -7.27 40.54
N THR A 61 24.24 -7.74 41.42
CA THR A 61 24.02 -9.16 41.67
C THR A 61 23.48 -9.88 40.43
N ARG A 62 23.61 -11.21 40.42
CA ARG A 62 23.11 -12.04 39.31
C ARG A 62 21.61 -11.83 39.09
N GLU A 63 20.84 -11.74 40.17
CA GLU A 63 19.40 -11.53 40.17
C GLU A 63 19.02 -10.17 39.58
N GLU A 64 19.75 -9.11 39.92
CA GLU A 64 19.58 -7.76 39.36
C GLU A 64 19.87 -7.72 37.86
N ILE A 65 20.96 -8.38 37.43
CA ILE A 65 21.31 -8.49 36.01
C ILE A 65 20.18 -9.20 35.23
N ILE A 66 19.61 -10.27 35.78
CA ILE A 66 18.49 -10.99 35.16
C ILE A 66 17.27 -10.07 35.05
N ARG A 67 16.92 -9.33 36.12
CA ARG A 67 15.80 -8.36 36.10
C ARG A 67 16.00 -7.28 35.03
N MET A 68 17.20 -6.71 34.92
CA MET A 68 17.52 -5.69 33.91
C MET A 68 17.43 -6.23 32.48
N LYS A 69 17.88 -7.47 32.24
CA LYS A 69 17.73 -8.15 30.94
C LYS A 69 16.27 -8.41 30.60
N GLN A 70 15.47 -8.81 31.59
CA GLN A 70 14.04 -9.03 31.40
C GLN A 70 13.31 -7.71 31.09
N ARG A 71 13.59 -6.64 31.84
CA ARG A 71 13.06 -5.29 31.58
C ARG A 71 13.39 -4.84 30.15
N ARG A 72 14.65 -4.97 29.72
CA ARG A 72 15.06 -4.69 28.33
C ARG A 72 14.27 -5.50 27.30
N ARG A 73 14.08 -6.80 27.54
CA ARG A 73 13.33 -7.68 26.63
C ARG A 73 11.88 -7.21 26.49
N THR A 74 11.22 -6.89 27.60
CA THR A 74 9.85 -6.35 27.60
C THR A 74 9.75 -5.05 26.81
N LEU A 75 10.69 -4.11 27.03
CA LEU A 75 10.71 -2.83 26.33
C LEU A 75 10.95 -3.00 24.82
N LYS A 76 11.92 -3.83 24.42
CA LYS A 76 12.16 -4.12 23.00
C LYS A 76 10.96 -4.80 22.34
N ASN A 77 10.32 -5.76 23.02
CA ASN A 77 9.14 -6.43 22.51
C ASN A 77 7.96 -5.47 22.31
N ARG A 78 7.79 -4.49 23.21
CA ARG A 78 6.82 -3.41 23.02
C ARG A 78 7.11 -2.61 21.75
N GLY A 79 8.37 -2.21 21.54
CA GLY A 79 8.80 -1.54 20.31
C GLY A 79 8.55 -2.39 19.06
N TYR A 80 8.85 -3.69 19.09
CA TYR A 80 8.59 -4.60 17.97
C TYR A 80 7.09 -4.78 17.69
N ALA A 81 6.25 -4.85 18.72
CA ALA A 81 4.80 -4.94 18.56
C ALA A 81 4.24 -3.69 17.89
N ALA A 82 4.75 -2.51 18.26
CA ALA A 82 4.47 -1.27 17.57
C ALA A 82 4.93 -1.40 16.11
N SER A 83 6.21 -1.73 15.84
CA SER A 83 6.76 -1.75 14.46
C SER A 83 6.00 -2.72 13.56
N CYS A 84 5.52 -3.82 14.12
CA CYS A 84 4.66 -4.77 13.43
C CYS A 84 3.32 -4.15 13.00
N ARG A 85 2.69 -3.34 13.86
CA ARG A 85 1.45 -2.63 13.53
C ARG A 85 1.67 -1.61 12.42
N ILE A 86 2.72 -0.78 12.50
CA ILE A 86 3.07 0.18 11.43
C ILE A 86 3.27 -0.54 10.10
N LYS A 87 4.15 -1.55 10.06
CA LYS A 87 4.45 -2.25 8.81
C LYS A 87 3.21 -2.88 8.19
N ARG A 88 2.27 -3.36 9.02
CA ARG A 88 1.00 -3.91 8.54
C ARG A 88 0.11 -2.84 7.91
N ILE A 89 0.02 -1.67 8.55
CA ILE A 89 -0.76 -0.54 8.04
C ILE A 89 -0.12 -0.02 6.75
N GLU A 90 1.19 0.24 6.73
CA GLU A 90 1.92 0.66 5.53
C GLU A 90 1.72 -0.33 4.37
N HIS A 91 1.84 -1.64 4.62
CA HIS A 91 1.62 -2.66 3.61
C HIS A 91 0.17 -2.67 3.09
N LYS A 92 -0.81 -2.45 3.98
CA LYS A 92 -2.21 -2.34 3.59
C LYS A 92 -2.43 -1.10 2.73
N ASP A 93 -1.87 0.04 3.10
CA ASP A 93 -2.01 1.31 2.36
C ASP A 93 -1.40 1.21 0.96
N VAL A 94 -0.25 0.53 0.82
CA VAL A 94 0.35 0.22 -0.49
C VAL A 94 -0.62 -0.59 -1.36
N LEU A 95 -1.19 -1.68 -0.81
CA LEU A 95 -2.15 -2.50 -1.55
C LEU A 95 -3.43 -1.74 -1.93
N GLU A 96 -3.91 -0.84 -1.07
CA GLU A 96 -5.07 0.00 -1.36
C GLU A 96 -4.75 1.00 -2.47
N SER A 97 -3.56 1.61 -2.46
CA SER A 97 -3.08 2.49 -3.53
C SER A 97 -2.96 1.74 -4.86
N ASP A 98 -2.35 0.55 -4.86
CA ASP A 98 -2.20 -0.28 -6.06
C ASP A 98 -3.56 -0.66 -6.64
N LYS A 99 -4.52 -1.05 -5.78
CA LYS A 99 -5.88 -1.36 -6.19
C LYS A 99 -6.56 -0.17 -6.88
N VAL A 100 -6.40 1.04 -6.33
CA VAL A 100 -6.95 2.26 -6.93
C VAL A 100 -6.28 2.54 -8.28
N GLY A 101 -4.96 2.43 -8.36
CA GLY A 101 -4.21 2.61 -9.61
C GLY A 101 -4.65 1.63 -10.71
N MET A 102 -4.83 0.35 -10.37
CA MET A 102 -5.34 -0.66 -11.30
C MET A 102 -6.77 -0.38 -11.77
N ALA A 103 -7.64 0.08 -10.87
CA ALA A 103 -9.02 0.44 -11.24
C ALA A 103 -9.05 1.61 -12.23
N MET A 104 -8.22 2.63 -12.03
CA MET A 104 -8.08 3.76 -12.95
C MET A 104 -7.54 3.32 -14.32
N GLU A 105 -6.58 2.39 -14.35
CA GLU A 105 -6.03 1.88 -15.61
C GLU A 105 -7.06 1.05 -16.39
N LEU A 106 -7.88 0.25 -15.71
CA LEU A 106 -8.99 -0.47 -16.33
C LEU A 106 -10.01 0.50 -16.94
N GLU A 107 -10.36 1.57 -16.24
CA GLU A 107 -11.26 2.62 -16.77
C GLU A 107 -10.66 3.27 -18.02
N ARG A 108 -9.38 3.64 -17.97
CA ARG A 108 -8.65 4.24 -19.11
C ARG A 108 -8.66 3.33 -20.34
N ILE A 109 -8.39 2.03 -20.16
CA ILE A 109 -8.37 1.05 -21.26
C ILE A 109 -9.78 0.81 -21.79
N ASN A 110 -10.78 0.77 -20.92
CA ASN A 110 -12.18 0.61 -21.34
C ASN A 110 -12.65 1.80 -22.18
N ASP A 111 -12.35 3.02 -21.77
CA ASP A 111 -12.68 4.23 -22.52
C ASP A 111 -11.98 4.24 -23.89
N GLU A 112 -10.72 3.82 -23.95
CA GLU A 112 -10.00 3.68 -25.22
C GLU A 112 -10.64 2.62 -26.12
N THR A 113 -11.05 1.49 -25.55
CA THR A 113 -11.74 0.43 -26.28
C THR A 113 -13.07 0.92 -26.86
N ILE A 114 -13.82 1.75 -26.12
CA ILE A 114 -15.06 2.35 -26.60
C ILE A 114 -14.76 3.30 -27.77
N ARG A 115 -13.78 4.21 -27.61
CA ARG A 115 -13.36 5.13 -28.67
C ARG A 115 -12.98 4.41 -29.96
N LEU A 116 -12.11 3.39 -29.86
CA LEU A 116 -11.66 2.63 -31.03
C LEU A 116 -12.80 1.86 -31.72
N ARG A 117 -13.77 1.36 -30.95
CA ARG A 117 -14.98 0.72 -31.52
C ARG A 117 -15.86 1.72 -32.26
N GLU A 118 -16.02 2.93 -31.74
CA GLU A 118 -16.77 4.00 -32.40
C GLU A 118 -16.08 4.43 -33.70
N GLU A 119 -14.76 4.57 -33.69
CA GLU A 119 -13.97 4.88 -34.90
C GLU A 119 -14.09 3.77 -35.95
N LEU A 120 -13.97 2.51 -35.53
CA LEU A 120 -14.14 1.36 -36.42
C LEU A 120 -15.54 1.34 -37.05
N ASN A 121 -16.60 1.51 -36.26
CA ASN A 121 -17.97 1.55 -36.75
C ASN A 121 -18.20 2.72 -37.73
N SER A 122 -17.60 3.88 -37.45
CA SER A 122 -17.66 5.04 -38.36
C SER A 122 -17.00 4.73 -39.70
N LEU A 123 -15.84 4.06 -39.67
CA LEU A 123 -15.11 3.69 -40.89
C LEU A 123 -15.86 2.63 -41.71
N ILE A 124 -16.42 1.61 -41.05
CA ILE A 124 -17.28 0.60 -41.67
C ILE A 124 -18.47 1.29 -42.36
N SER A 125 -19.17 2.19 -41.65
CA SER A 125 -20.32 2.92 -42.21
C SER A 125 -19.94 3.74 -43.46
N LYS A 126 -18.77 4.38 -43.46
CA LYS A 126 -18.25 5.11 -44.62
C LYS A 126 -17.96 4.19 -45.79
N ILE A 127 -17.31 3.04 -45.54
CA ILE A 127 -17.01 2.04 -46.57
C ILE A 127 -18.31 1.49 -47.17
N GLU A 128 -19.28 1.14 -46.34
CA GLU A 128 -20.59 0.65 -46.80
C GLU A 128 -21.33 1.67 -47.67
N ALA A 129 -21.31 2.95 -47.27
CA ALA A 129 -21.92 4.03 -48.04
C ALA A 129 -21.25 4.19 -49.42
N LEU A 130 -19.91 4.13 -49.49
CA LEU A 130 -19.17 4.18 -50.75
C LEU A 130 -19.43 2.96 -51.63
N LYS A 131 -19.47 1.76 -51.06
CA LYS A 131 -19.84 0.54 -51.78
C LYS A 131 -21.25 0.64 -52.36
N LYS A 132 -22.20 1.17 -51.58
CA LYS A 132 -23.59 1.40 -52.03
C LYS A 132 -23.63 2.39 -53.20
N PHE A 133 -22.94 3.51 -53.08
CA PHE A 133 -22.87 4.52 -54.14
C PHE A 133 -22.28 3.95 -55.44
N ALA A 134 -21.20 3.16 -55.36
CA ALA A 134 -20.59 2.54 -56.53
C ALA A 134 -21.57 1.58 -57.25
N ARG A 135 -22.30 0.75 -56.49
CA ARG A 135 -23.34 -0.14 -57.04
C ARG A 135 -24.47 0.64 -57.73
N GLU A 136 -24.95 1.73 -57.13
CA GLU A 136 -26.01 2.56 -57.69
C GLU A 136 -25.61 3.27 -58.99
N ARG A 137 -24.31 3.54 -59.17
CA ARG A 137 -23.75 4.21 -60.34
C ARG A 137 -23.13 3.24 -61.35
N GLU A 138 -23.30 1.94 -61.17
CA GLU A 138 -22.69 0.88 -62.00
C GLU A 138 -21.15 1.01 -62.13
N ILE A 139 -20.50 1.59 -61.11
CA ILE A 139 -19.05 1.70 -61.06
C ILE A 139 -18.50 0.34 -60.62
N GLN A 140 -17.72 -0.29 -61.50
CA GLN A 140 -17.09 -1.57 -61.16
C GLN A 140 -16.10 -1.39 -60.01
N LEU A 141 -16.31 -2.15 -58.94
CA LEU A 141 -15.39 -2.20 -57.81
C LEU A 141 -14.38 -3.34 -58.02
N PRO A 142 -13.10 -3.12 -57.70
CA PRO A 142 -12.12 -4.21 -57.59
C PRO A 142 -12.63 -5.32 -56.66
N PRO A 143 -12.41 -6.61 -57.01
CA PRO A 143 -12.94 -7.75 -56.25
C PRO A 143 -12.43 -7.82 -54.81
N GLU A 144 -11.27 -7.22 -54.51
CA GLU A 144 -10.72 -7.11 -53.17
C GLU A 144 -11.58 -6.22 -52.25
N LEU A 145 -12.34 -5.29 -52.83
CA LEU A 145 -13.20 -4.36 -52.11
C LEU A 145 -14.62 -4.87 -51.96
N GLU A 146 -15.05 -5.89 -52.70
CA GLU A 146 -16.39 -6.47 -52.56
C GLU A 146 -16.55 -7.24 -51.24
N ASN A 147 -15.51 -8.00 -50.84
CA ASN A 147 -15.62 -9.03 -49.79
C ASN A 147 -14.96 -8.69 -48.44
N VAL A 148 -14.59 -7.43 -48.19
CA VAL A 148 -14.10 -7.03 -46.85
C VAL A 148 -15.27 -7.14 -45.86
N GLN A 149 -15.26 -8.21 -45.03
CA GLN A 149 -16.14 -8.46 -43.87
C GLN A 149 -15.63 -7.70 -42.64
#